data_AF-A0A7S3JQ81-F1
#
_entry.id   AF-A0A7S3JQ81-F1
#
_cell.length_a   1.000
_cell.length_b   1.000
_cell.length_c   1.000
_cell.angle_alpha   90.00
_cell.angle_beta   90.00
_cell.angle_gamma   90.00
#
_symmetry.space_group_name_H-M   'P 1'
#
loop_
_entity.id
_entity.type
_entity.pdbx_description
1 polymer ?
#
loop_
_entity_poly.entity_id
_entity_poly.type
_entity_poly.pdbx_seq_one_letter_code
_entity_poly.pdbx_strand_id
1 'polypeptide(L)'
;ETAWSARCDCGEQLDEAARLMSLPGNKAGGIIIYLRQEGRGIGLGEKLKAYNLQDLGSDTVEANLLLRHPADARSYGLATAMLLDLGQPEVRLLTNNPDKIRAVEGPNREVVVKERVAMVPLSWKGRGGFRSEEVEGYLKTKIEKMGHMLDMASVPR
;
A
#
# COMPACT_ATOMS: atom_id res chain seq x y z
N GLU A 1 -0.94 -2.70 11.04
CA GLU A 1 -0.69 -4.12 10.69
C GLU A 1 -1.08 -5.07 11.81
N THR A 2 -0.65 -4.84 13.05
CA THR A 2 -0.85 -5.79 14.17
C THR A 2 -2.32 -6.04 14.54
N ALA A 3 -3.20 -5.06 14.32
CA ALA A 3 -4.61 -5.14 14.74
C ALA A 3 -5.57 -5.75 13.70
N TRP A 4 -5.09 -6.22 12.53
CA TRP A 4 -5.92 -6.86 11.50
C TRP A 4 -7.24 -6.12 11.19
N SER A 5 -7.14 -4.80 10.98
CA SER A 5 -8.33 -3.97 10.73
C SER A 5 -8.97 -4.30 9.39
N ALA A 6 -10.28 -4.60 9.40
CA ALA A 6 -11.08 -4.75 8.18
C ALA A 6 -11.12 -3.48 7.30
N ARG A 7 -10.72 -2.32 7.85
CA ARG A 7 -10.66 -1.03 7.16
C ARG A 7 -9.32 -0.77 6.45
N CYS A 8 -8.34 -1.68 6.52
CA CYS A 8 -7.09 -1.59 5.74
C CYS A 8 -6.58 -2.97 5.27
N ASP A 9 -6.02 -3.02 4.07
CA ASP A 9 -5.29 -4.18 3.52
C ASP A 9 -3.84 -4.30 4.00
N CYS A 10 -3.44 -3.48 4.98
CA CYS A 10 -2.06 -3.33 5.45
C CYS A 10 -1.45 -4.67 5.94
N GLY A 11 -2.23 -5.46 6.69
CA GLY A 11 -1.78 -6.76 7.21
C GLY A 11 -1.69 -7.81 6.10
N GLU A 12 -2.71 -7.88 5.25
CA GLU A 12 -2.78 -8.85 4.15
C GLU A 12 -1.70 -8.61 3.10
N GLN A 13 -1.34 -7.35 2.82
CA GLN A 13 -0.23 -7.01 1.94
C GLN A 13 1.13 -7.45 2.52
N LEU A 14 1.30 -7.39 3.84
CA LEU A 14 2.53 -7.84 4.50
C LEU A 14 2.67 -9.37 4.42
N ASP A 15 1.58 -10.09 4.68
CA ASP A 15 1.53 -11.55 4.57
C ASP A 15 1.75 -12.01 3.13
N GLU A 16 1.11 -11.36 2.15
CA GLU A 16 1.30 -11.69 0.74
C GLU A 16 2.73 -11.41 0.28
N ALA A 17 3.36 -10.32 0.75
CA ALA A 17 4.76 -10.07 0.48
C ALA A 17 5.64 -11.20 1.04
N ALA A 18 5.43 -11.60 2.30
CA ALA A 18 6.16 -12.71 2.92
C ALA A 18 5.98 -14.03 2.14
N ARG A 19 4.74 -14.34 1.74
CA ARG A 19 4.43 -15.54 0.96
C ARG A 19 5.11 -15.53 -0.41
N LEU A 20 5.06 -14.42 -1.14
CA LEU A 20 5.71 -14.30 -2.46
C LEU A 20 7.23 -14.47 -2.36
N MET A 21 7.84 -13.97 -1.28
CA MET A 21 9.26 -14.17 -1.02
C MET A 21 9.61 -15.61 -0.65
N SER A 22 8.69 -16.36 -0.04
CA SER A 22 8.91 -17.76 0.38
C SER A 22 8.54 -18.81 -0.67
N LEU A 23 8.08 -18.42 -1.87
CA LEU A 23 7.69 -19.38 -2.91
C LEU A 23 8.90 -20.21 -3.38
N PRO A 24 8.73 -21.53 -3.65
CA PRO A 24 9.84 -22.40 -4.08
C PRO A 24 10.60 -21.92 -5.33
N GLY A 25 9.94 -21.16 -6.20
CA GLY A 25 10.56 -20.56 -7.40
C GLY A 25 11.39 -19.31 -7.13
N ASN A 26 11.29 -18.71 -5.94
CA ASN A 26 12.03 -17.50 -5.57
C ASN A 26 13.25 -17.85 -4.71
N LYS A 27 14.37 -18.18 -5.37
CA LYS A 27 15.63 -18.51 -4.70
C LYS A 27 16.35 -17.31 -4.07
N ALA A 28 15.99 -16.10 -4.48
CA ALA A 28 16.64 -14.86 -4.00
C ALA A 28 16.05 -14.33 -2.69
N GLY A 29 14.87 -14.85 -2.27
CA GLY A 29 14.13 -14.31 -1.14
C GLY A 29 13.57 -12.90 -1.44
N GLY A 30 13.65 -12.00 -0.46
CA GLY A 30 13.30 -10.59 -0.65
C GLY A 30 13.48 -9.75 0.60
N ILE A 31 13.17 -8.46 0.47
CA ILE A 31 13.39 -7.44 1.51
C ILE A 31 12.06 -6.74 1.79
N ILE A 32 11.72 -6.61 3.08
CA ILE A 32 10.63 -5.75 3.53
C ILE A 32 11.24 -4.52 4.20
N ILE A 33 11.04 -3.35 3.59
CA ILE A 33 11.37 -2.07 4.19
C ILE A 33 10.14 -1.58 4.96
N TYR A 34 10.23 -1.64 6.29
CA TYR A 34 9.14 -1.22 7.17
C TYR A 34 9.29 0.25 7.57
N LEU A 35 8.70 1.14 6.76
CA LEU A 35 8.68 2.58 7.04
C LEU A 35 7.60 2.92 8.06
N ARG A 36 7.98 3.52 9.20
CA ARG A 36 7.07 3.96 10.27
C ARG A 36 6.36 5.27 9.93
N GLN A 37 5.58 5.28 8.85
CA GLN A 37 4.85 6.46 8.33
C GLN A 37 3.33 6.22 8.37
N GLU A 38 2.81 6.00 9.58
CA GLU A 38 1.39 5.71 9.82
C GLU A 38 0.47 6.83 9.29
N GLY A 39 -0.73 6.46 8.84
CA GLY A 39 -1.73 7.42 8.36
C GLY A 39 -1.35 8.17 7.08
N ARG A 40 -0.37 7.70 6.29
CA ARG A 40 0.25 8.48 5.20
C ARG A 40 1.10 9.65 5.68
N GLY A 41 1.74 9.50 6.84
CA GLY A 41 2.65 10.50 7.39
C GLY A 41 2.00 11.49 8.38
N ILE A 42 0.68 11.44 8.56
CA ILE A 42 -0.03 12.27 9.57
C ILE A 42 -0.04 11.64 10.97
N GLY A 43 0.32 10.36 11.08
CA GLY A 43 0.35 9.62 12.34
C GLY A 43 -0.99 8.95 12.72
N LEU A 44 -0.93 8.09 13.75
CA LEU A 44 -2.05 7.26 14.17
C LEU A 44 -3.21 8.07 14.77
N GLY A 45 -2.89 9.07 15.59
CA GLY A 45 -3.91 9.88 16.27
C GLY A 45 -4.81 10.62 15.27
N GLU A 46 -4.21 11.24 14.26
CA GLU A 46 -4.95 11.92 13.19
C GLU A 46 -5.74 10.94 12.30
N LYS A 47 -5.17 9.76 12.02
CA LYS A 47 -5.90 8.68 11.33
C LYS A 47 -7.16 8.26 12.09
N LEU A 48 -7.09 8.14 13.41
CA LEU A 48 -8.26 7.81 14.24
C LEU A 48 -9.32 8.93 14.21
N LYS A 49 -8.90 10.20 14.21
CA LYS A 49 -9.84 11.33 14.02
C LYS A 49 -10.53 11.27 12.66
N ALA A 50 -9.79 10.93 11.60
CA ALA A 50 -10.36 10.78 10.27
C ALA A 50 -11.39 9.64 10.20
N TYR A 51 -11.16 8.54 10.94
CA TYR A 51 -12.16 7.47 11.06
C TYR A 51 -13.40 7.91 11.82
N ASN A 52 -13.25 8.66 12.92
CA ASN A 52 -14.42 9.19 13.64
C ASN A 52 -15.27 10.09 12.74
N LEU A 53 -14.66 10.90 11.87
CA LEU A 53 -15.41 11.73 10.92
C LEU A 53 -16.12 10.89 9.85
N GLN A 54 -15.51 9.79 9.41
CA GLN A 54 -16.14 8.84 8.49
C GLN A 54 -17.31 8.10 9.13
N ASP A 55 -17.18 7.69 10.39
CA ASP A 55 -18.25 7.07 11.16
C ASP A 55 -19.43 8.05 11.40
N LEU A 56 -19.18 9.36 11.33
CA LEU A 56 -20.19 10.43 11.37
C LEU A 56 -20.76 10.78 9.98
N GLY A 57 -20.37 10.05 8.93
CA GLY A 57 -20.94 10.16 7.58
C GLY A 57 -20.14 11.02 6.60
N SER A 58 -18.96 11.54 6.98
CA SER A 58 -18.08 12.24 6.03
C SER A 58 -17.40 11.25 5.09
N ASP A 59 -17.23 11.60 3.81
CA ASP A 59 -16.41 10.75 2.93
C ASP A 59 -14.91 10.84 3.31
N THR A 60 -14.08 9.89 2.83
CA THR A 60 -12.65 9.86 3.17
C THR A 60 -11.89 11.13 2.74
N VAL A 61 -12.38 11.82 1.71
CA VAL A 61 -11.76 13.07 1.21
C VAL A 61 -12.17 14.25 2.09
N GLU A 62 -13.46 14.37 2.41
CA GLU A 62 -14.03 15.37 3.32
C GLU A 62 -13.39 15.28 4.70
N ALA A 63 -13.24 14.07 5.26
CA ALA A 63 -12.59 13.87 6.55
C ALA A 63 -11.14 14.40 6.54
N ASN A 64 -10.39 14.18 5.46
CA ASN A 64 -9.02 14.69 5.33
C ASN A 64 -8.96 16.21 5.12
N LEU A 65 -9.92 16.78 4.37
CA LEU A 65 -10.05 18.23 4.17
C LEU A 65 -10.39 18.95 5.46
N LEU A 66 -11.34 18.41 6.25
CA LEU A 66 -11.73 18.94 7.56
C LEU A 66 -10.54 18.96 8.53
N LEU A 67 -9.67 17.97 8.46
CA LEU A 67 -8.46 17.87 9.26
C LEU A 67 -7.25 18.62 8.67
N ARG A 68 -7.42 19.27 7.50
CA ARG A 68 -6.38 20.00 6.75
C ARG A 68 -5.13 19.15 6.46
N HIS A 69 -5.34 17.86 6.22
CA HIS A 69 -4.26 16.94 5.93
C HIS A 69 -3.91 16.92 4.44
N PRO A 70 -2.62 16.80 4.07
CA PRO A 70 -2.25 16.48 2.70
C PRO A 70 -2.76 15.08 2.32
N ALA A 71 -3.06 14.87 1.04
CA ALA A 71 -3.55 13.58 0.55
C ALA A 71 -2.53 12.43 0.75
N ASP A 72 -1.24 12.77 0.76
CA ASP A 72 -0.13 11.89 1.10
C ASP A 72 1.08 12.73 1.56
N ALA A 73 1.57 12.53 2.79
CA ALA A 73 2.78 13.19 3.32
C ALA A 73 3.97 12.23 3.39
N ARG A 74 3.88 11.04 2.81
CA ARG A 74 4.94 10.04 2.87
C ARG A 74 6.15 10.45 2.05
N SER A 75 7.32 10.04 2.52
CA SER A 75 8.58 10.17 1.80
C SER A 75 9.27 8.82 1.71
N TYR A 76 9.70 8.45 0.51
CA TYR A 76 10.34 7.16 0.24
C TYR A 76 11.86 7.25 0.11
N GLY A 77 12.46 8.44 0.23
CA GLY A 77 13.92 8.61 0.12
C GLY A 77 14.72 7.76 1.12
N LEU A 78 14.17 7.54 2.33
CA LEU A 78 14.78 6.62 3.30
C LEU A 78 14.77 5.17 2.82
N ALA A 79 13.71 4.73 2.12
CA ALA A 79 13.68 3.39 1.52
C ALA A 79 14.69 3.27 0.39
N THR A 80 14.83 4.30 -0.46
CA THR A 80 15.87 4.35 -1.50
C THR A 80 17.27 4.23 -0.88
N ALA A 81 17.56 5.00 0.17
CA ALA A 81 18.85 4.93 0.88
C ALA A 81 19.10 3.54 1.50
N MET A 82 18.09 2.94 2.13
CA MET A 82 18.19 1.58 2.68
C MET A 82 18.46 0.52 1.60
N LEU A 83 17.83 0.63 0.42
CA LEU A 83 18.09 -0.30 -0.69
C LEU A 83 19.52 -0.18 -1.20
N LEU A 84 20.04 1.04 -1.33
CA LEU A 84 21.43 1.28 -1.73
C LEU A 84 22.42 0.73 -0.70
N ASP A 85 22.16 0.95 0.59
CA ASP A 85 22.99 0.43 1.68
C ASP A 85 23.04 -1.11 1.70
N LEU A 86 21.91 -1.76 1.38
CA LEU A 86 21.81 -3.21 1.20
C LEU A 86 22.40 -3.72 -0.13
N GLY A 87 22.98 -2.84 -0.95
CA GLY A 87 23.55 -3.18 -2.25
C GLY A 87 22.53 -3.61 -3.30
N GLN A 88 21.29 -3.09 -3.23
CA GLN A 88 20.18 -3.40 -4.13
C GLN A 88 19.82 -2.20 -5.03
N PRO A 89 20.65 -1.83 -6.01
CA PRO A 89 20.36 -0.73 -6.93
C PRO A 89 19.29 -1.11 -7.97
N GLU A 90 18.96 -2.40 -8.12
CA GLU A 90 17.92 -2.86 -9.03
C GLU A 90 16.95 -3.77 -8.27
N VAL A 91 15.65 -3.47 -8.35
CA VAL A 91 14.63 -4.19 -7.58
C VAL A 91 13.42 -4.56 -8.40
N ARG A 92 12.76 -5.65 -8.01
CA ARG A 92 11.38 -5.93 -8.39
C ARG A 92 10.47 -5.45 -7.27
N LEU A 93 9.63 -4.47 -7.57
CA LEU A 93 8.87 -3.76 -6.55
C LEU A 93 7.43 -4.27 -6.47
N LEU A 94 7.03 -4.75 -5.30
CA LEU A 94 5.65 -5.11 -5.00
C LEU A 94 4.85 -3.83 -4.69
N THR A 95 4.03 -3.38 -5.64
CA THR A 95 3.22 -2.15 -5.48
C THR A 95 2.09 -2.04 -6.52
N ASN A 96 1.00 -1.41 -6.10
CA ASN A 96 -0.06 -0.93 -7.00
C ASN A 96 -0.07 0.60 -7.13
N ASN A 97 0.72 1.30 -6.33
CA ASN A 97 0.81 2.76 -6.39
C ASN A 97 1.95 3.15 -7.36
N PRO A 98 1.65 3.80 -8.51
CA PRO A 98 2.68 4.27 -9.44
C PRO A 98 3.57 5.37 -8.83
N ASP A 99 3.05 6.20 -7.93
CA ASP A 99 3.85 7.22 -7.24
C ASP A 99 4.92 6.61 -6.35
N LYS A 100 4.61 5.45 -5.74
CA LYS A 100 5.59 4.69 -4.96
C LYS A 100 6.75 4.19 -5.82
N ILE A 101 6.51 3.85 -7.09
CA ILE A 101 7.58 3.44 -8.02
C ILE A 101 8.55 4.60 -8.20
N ARG A 102 8.04 5.76 -8.65
CA ARG A 102 8.85 6.97 -8.87
C ARG A 102 9.59 7.41 -7.61
N ALA A 103 8.92 7.35 -6.46
CA ALA A 103 9.50 7.79 -5.20
C ALA A 103 10.59 6.83 -4.68
N VAL A 104 10.50 5.52 -4.95
CA VAL A 104 11.55 4.54 -4.61
C VAL A 104 12.73 4.65 -5.57
N GLU A 105 12.50 4.89 -6.86
CA GLU A 105 13.58 5.11 -7.82
C GLU A 105 14.46 6.30 -7.42
N GLY A 106 13.86 7.30 -6.76
CA GLY A 106 14.54 8.49 -6.29
C GLY A 106 14.70 9.55 -7.41
N PRO A 107 15.08 10.78 -7.04
CA PRO A 107 15.13 11.90 -7.98
C PRO A 107 16.17 11.71 -9.09
N ASN A 108 17.24 10.96 -8.82
CA ASN A 108 18.30 10.70 -9.80
C ASN A 108 18.29 9.26 -10.33
N ARG A 109 17.22 8.50 -10.07
CA ARG A 109 17.12 7.06 -10.38
C ARG A 109 18.24 6.24 -9.74
N GLU A 110 18.50 6.53 -8.47
CA GLU A 110 19.48 5.83 -7.66
C GLU A 110 19.15 4.33 -7.54
N VAL A 111 17.86 4.01 -7.52
CA VAL A 111 17.34 2.64 -7.61
C VAL A 111 16.55 2.48 -8.90
N VAL A 112 16.67 1.33 -9.57
CA VAL A 112 15.94 0.99 -10.79
C VAL A 112 14.88 -0.05 -10.48
N VAL A 113 13.60 0.28 -10.71
CA VAL A 113 12.52 -0.70 -10.60
C VAL A 113 12.42 -1.47 -11.92
N LYS A 114 13.03 -2.65 -12.00
CA LYS A 114 13.05 -3.50 -13.20
C LYS A 114 11.69 -4.09 -13.53
N GLU A 115 10.93 -4.40 -12.49
CA GLU A 115 9.64 -5.04 -12.61
C GLU A 115 8.72 -4.53 -11.52
N ARG A 116 7.50 -4.19 -11.90
CA ARG A 116 6.41 -4.00 -10.95
C ARG A 116 5.66 -5.32 -10.79
N VAL A 117 5.59 -5.80 -9.55
CA VAL A 117 4.77 -6.95 -9.21
C VAL A 117 3.49 -6.44 -8.52
N ALA A 118 2.33 -6.84 -9.04
CA ALA A 118 1.05 -6.42 -8.49
C ALA A 118 0.84 -6.97 -7.08
N MET A 119 0.47 -6.10 -6.14
CA MET A 119 0.23 -6.47 -4.75
C MET A 119 -1.26 -6.69 -4.53
N VAL A 120 -1.75 -7.88 -4.82
CA VAL A 120 -3.17 -8.21 -4.63
C VAL A 120 -3.28 -9.24 -3.53
N PRO A 121 -3.79 -8.85 -2.33
CA PRO A 121 -4.07 -9.76 -1.22
C PRO A 121 -4.78 -11.06 -1.64
N LEU A 122 -4.43 -12.18 -1.03
CA LEU A 122 -5.07 -13.47 -1.32
C LEU A 122 -6.52 -13.53 -0.89
N SER A 123 -6.89 -12.86 0.19
CA SER A 123 -8.28 -12.68 0.63
C SER A 123 -9.16 -12.02 -0.43
N TRP A 124 -8.55 -11.35 -1.42
CA TRP A 124 -9.25 -10.73 -2.53
C TRP A 124 -9.30 -11.64 -3.76
N LYS A 125 -8.73 -12.86 -3.72
CA LYS A 125 -8.66 -13.80 -4.83
C LYS A 125 -9.43 -15.10 -4.51
N GLY A 126 -10.27 -15.54 -5.45
CA GLY A 126 -10.92 -16.86 -5.45
C GLY A 126 -12.27 -17.00 -4.74
N ARG A 127 -12.81 -18.22 -4.72
CA ARG A 127 -14.15 -18.59 -4.19
C ARG A 127 -14.31 -18.50 -2.65
N GLY A 128 -13.28 -18.05 -1.93
CA GLY A 128 -13.27 -17.88 -0.48
C GLY A 128 -12.81 -16.51 -0.02
N GLY A 129 -12.71 -15.54 -0.93
CA GLY A 129 -12.39 -14.16 -0.58
C GLY A 129 -13.55 -13.49 0.16
N PHE A 130 -13.24 -12.70 1.19
CA PHE A 130 -14.27 -11.99 1.95
C PHE A 130 -14.71 -10.74 1.18
N ARG A 131 -16.02 -10.58 1.01
CA ARG A 131 -16.62 -9.39 0.41
C ARG A 131 -17.35 -8.61 1.48
N SER A 132 -17.03 -7.33 1.60
CA SER A 132 -17.83 -6.35 2.33
C SER A 132 -17.94 -5.08 1.51
N GLU A 133 -19.04 -4.34 1.71
CA GLU A 133 -19.22 -3.01 1.11
C GLU A 133 -18.06 -2.07 1.47
N GLU A 134 -17.48 -2.23 2.67
CA GLU A 134 -16.31 -1.47 3.12
C GLU A 134 -15.08 -1.73 2.24
N VAL A 135 -14.79 -3.00 1.90
CA VAL A 135 -13.63 -3.37 1.05
C VAL A 135 -13.84 -2.88 -0.38
N GLU A 136 -15.06 -3.00 -0.93
CA GLU A 136 -15.38 -2.51 -2.28
C GLU A 136 -15.27 -0.97 -2.35
N GLY A 137 -15.79 -0.23 -1.37
CA GLY A 137 -15.67 1.22 -1.29
C GLY A 137 -14.23 1.70 -1.15
N TYR A 138 -13.43 0.98 -0.36
CA TYR A 138 -11.99 1.24 -0.20
C TYR A 138 -11.21 1.05 -1.50
N LEU A 139 -11.44 -0.06 -2.21
CA LEU A 139 -10.82 -0.36 -3.49
C LEU A 139 -11.18 0.66 -4.57
N LYS A 140 -12.47 0.99 -4.68
CA LYS A 140 -12.97 2.00 -5.61
C LYS A 140 -12.26 3.34 -5.39
N THR A 141 -12.11 3.75 -4.13
CA THR A 141 -11.39 4.99 -3.79
C THR A 141 -9.92 4.93 -4.22
N LYS A 142 -9.22 3.81 -4.02
CA LYS A 142 -7.82 3.65 -4.47
C LYS A 142 -7.66 3.75 -5.98
N ILE A 143 -8.59 3.16 -6.74
CA ILE A 143 -8.51 3.13 -8.21
C ILE A 143 -8.94 4.48 -8.80
N GLU A 144 -10.16 4.93 -8.50
CA GLU A 144 -10.77 6.08 -9.16
C GLU A 144 -10.19 7.41 -8.67
N LYS A 145 -9.98 7.55 -7.34
CA LYS A 145 -9.56 8.82 -6.75
C LYS A 145 -8.04 8.92 -6.58
N MET A 146 -7.30 7.80 -6.58
CA MET A 146 -5.85 7.79 -6.27
C MET A 146 -4.97 7.14 -7.35
N GLY A 147 -5.55 6.70 -8.47
CA GLY A 147 -4.78 6.23 -9.63
C GLY A 147 -4.01 4.93 -9.41
N HIS A 148 -4.42 4.09 -8.45
CA HIS A 148 -3.79 2.80 -8.24
C HIS A 148 -4.02 1.86 -9.44
N MET A 149 -2.96 1.13 -9.83
CA MET A 149 -2.97 0.14 -10.93
C MET A 149 -3.57 -1.20 -10.48
N LEU A 150 -4.84 -1.19 -10.08
CA LEU A 150 -5.63 -2.36 -9.74
C LEU A 150 -6.77 -2.50 -10.75
N ASP A 151 -7.01 -3.73 -11.21
CA ASP A 151 -8.17 -4.04 -12.04
C ASP A 151 -9.29 -4.57 -11.15
N MET A 152 -10.49 -3.97 -11.23
CA MET A 152 -11.68 -4.48 -10.55
C MET A 152 -12.04 -5.90 -11.00
N ALA A 153 -11.66 -6.32 -12.23
CA ALA A 153 -11.85 -7.68 -12.72
C ALA A 153 -10.91 -8.72 -12.08
N SER A 154 -9.84 -8.26 -11.40
CA SER A 154 -8.94 -9.15 -10.64
C SER A 154 -9.49 -9.52 -9.25
N VAL A 155 -10.60 -8.89 -8.85
CA VAL A 155 -11.41 -9.23 -7.67
C VAL A 155 -12.58 -10.12 -8.15
N PRO A 156 -12.78 -11.32 -7.59
CA PRO A 156 -13.85 -12.22 -8.01
C PRO A 156 -15.23 -11.55 -7.90
N ARG A 157 -16.03 -11.71 -8.96
CA ARG A 157 -17.45 -11.35 -9.00
C ARG A 157 -18.32 -12.22 -8.11
#